data_AF-A0A2N2NTH7-F1
#
_entry.id   AF-A0A2N2NTH7-F1
#
_cell.length_a   1.000
_cell.length_b   1.000
_cell.length_c   1.000
_cell.angle_alpha   90.00
_cell.angle_beta   90.00
_cell.angle_gamma   90.00
#
_symmetry.space_group_name_H-M   'P 1'
#
loop_
_entity.id
_entity.type
_entity.pdbx_description
1 polymer ?
#
loop_
_entity_poly.entity_id
_entity_poly.type
_entity_poly.pdbx_seq_one_letter_code
_entity_poly.pdbx_strand_id
1 'polypeptide(L)'
;MSDQNKWLNSRIRIGWFFLVMGVLFILVGVYFEINYSYIPYNVSIITGLGILWAGIGIGLVVRYTAVKKGDPSAKRLMVEEQDERNLFIRYRAGYRAFWVAIVLVYVVLMWFSMAANGSLPPIGKELLWYIQAGCVVIPFSVYIISFVMDQKRI
;
A
#
# COMPACT_ATOMS: atom_id res chain seq x y z
N MET A 1 15.45 -26.00 12.48
CA MET A 1 14.95 -24.64 12.09
C MET A 1 15.14 -23.71 13.27
N SER A 2 15.95 -22.65 13.15
CA SER A 2 16.11 -21.65 14.21
C SER A 2 14.78 -20.92 14.49
N ASP A 3 14.54 -20.51 15.72
CA ASP A 3 13.29 -19.82 16.10
C ASP A 3 13.07 -18.52 15.32
N GLN A 4 14.15 -17.87 14.89
CA GLN A 4 14.09 -16.70 13.99
C GLN A 4 13.47 -17.01 12.63
N ASN A 5 13.75 -18.18 12.04
CA ASN A 5 13.17 -18.58 10.76
C ASN A 5 11.69 -18.94 10.90
N LYS A 6 11.27 -19.48 12.06
CA LYS A 6 9.85 -19.71 12.38
C LYS A 6 9.10 -18.38 12.51
N TRP A 7 9.68 -17.41 13.22
CA TRP A 7 9.10 -16.07 13.38
C TRP A 7 8.97 -15.34 12.02
N LEU A 8 10.00 -15.37 11.19
CA LEU A 8 10.00 -14.74 9.87
C LEU A 8 8.93 -15.36 8.94
N ASN A 9 8.86 -16.68 8.90
CA ASN A 9 7.84 -17.39 8.10
C ASN A 9 6.42 -17.10 8.62
N SER A 10 6.22 -16.95 9.93
CA SER A 10 4.92 -16.57 10.50
C SER A 10 4.49 -15.17 10.03
N ARG A 11 5.40 -14.21 10.01
CA ARG A 11 5.13 -12.84 9.51
C ARG A 11 4.83 -12.80 8.01
N ILE A 12 5.56 -13.58 7.21
CA ILE A 12 5.26 -13.74 5.77
C ILE A 12 3.87 -14.36 5.58
N ARG A 13 3.50 -15.37 6.37
CA ARG A 13 2.18 -16.02 6.31
C ARG A 13 1.05 -15.05 6.68
N ILE A 14 1.26 -14.19 7.67
CA ILE A 14 0.32 -13.11 8.01
C ILE A 14 0.18 -12.14 6.82
N GLY A 15 1.29 -11.75 6.19
CA GLY A 15 1.24 -10.92 4.98
C GLY A 15 0.43 -11.56 3.84
N TRP A 16 0.61 -12.85 3.60
CA TRP A 16 -0.19 -13.61 2.63
C TRP A 16 -1.66 -13.69 3.02
N PHE A 17 -1.98 -13.85 4.31
CA PHE A 17 -3.36 -13.84 4.79
C PHE A 17 -4.04 -12.50 4.48
N PHE A 18 -3.39 -11.38 4.79
CA PHE A 18 -3.90 -10.04 4.46
C PHE A 18 -4.05 -9.82 2.95
N LEU A 19 -3.11 -10.34 2.14
CA LEU A 19 -3.17 -10.24 0.69
C LEU A 19 -4.36 -11.03 0.13
N VAL A 20 -4.54 -12.29 0.54
CA VAL A 20 -5.67 -13.13 0.11
C VAL A 20 -7.00 -12.53 0.54
N MET A 21 -7.10 -12.03 1.77
CA MET A 21 -8.30 -11.33 2.26
C MET A 21 -8.58 -10.05 1.45
N GLY A 22 -7.54 -9.28 1.12
CA GLY A 22 -7.67 -8.09 0.28
C GLY A 22 -8.19 -8.42 -1.12
N VAL A 23 -7.64 -9.47 -1.75
CA VAL A 23 -8.09 -9.94 -3.06
C VAL A 23 -9.54 -10.43 -3.01
N LEU A 24 -9.93 -11.16 -1.95
CA LEU A 24 -11.32 -11.58 -1.75
C LEU A 24 -12.27 -10.37 -1.65
N PHE A 25 -11.93 -9.34 -0.88
CA PHE A 25 -12.75 -8.14 -0.79
C PHE A 25 -12.85 -7.37 -2.11
N ILE A 26 -11.77 -7.32 -2.91
CA ILE A 26 -11.82 -6.75 -4.26
C ILE A 26 -12.79 -7.55 -5.13
N LEU A 27 -12.67 -8.88 -5.17
CA LEU A 27 -13.55 -9.73 -5.98
C LEU A 27 -15.01 -9.64 -5.56
N VAL A 28 -15.29 -9.64 -4.26
CA VAL A 28 -16.63 -9.49 -3.72
C VAL A 28 -17.18 -8.11 -4.06
N GLY A 29 -16.40 -7.05 -3.88
CA GLY A 29 -16.85 -5.69 -4.20
C GLY A 29 -17.16 -5.52 -5.69
N VAL A 30 -16.31 -6.02 -6.59
CA VAL A 30 -16.56 -6.01 -8.05
C VAL A 30 -17.79 -6.84 -8.42
N TYR A 31 -17.95 -8.02 -7.82
CA TYR A 31 -19.13 -8.84 -8.04
C TYR A 31 -20.42 -8.11 -7.63
N PHE A 32 -20.41 -7.43 -6.48
CA PHE A 32 -21.56 -6.66 -6.02
C PHE A 32 -21.82 -5.43 -6.90
N GLU A 33 -20.78 -4.75 -7.36
CA GLU A 33 -20.91 -3.60 -8.27
C GLU A 33 -21.59 -3.98 -9.59
N ILE A 34 -21.27 -5.16 -10.13
CA ILE A 34 -21.89 -5.69 -11.36
C ILE A 34 -23.33 -6.15 -11.14
N ASN A 35 -23.61 -6.88 -10.05
CA ASN A 35 -24.92 -7.53 -9.85
C ASN A 35 -25.95 -6.66 -9.11
N TYR A 36 -25.48 -5.69 -8.33
CA TYR A 36 -26.30 -4.88 -7.43
C TYR A 36 -26.11 -3.37 -7.64
N SER A 37 -25.81 -2.95 -8.87
CA SER A 37 -25.64 -1.54 -9.25
C SER A 37 -26.89 -0.67 -8.99
N TYR A 38 -28.04 -1.28 -8.74
CA TYR A 38 -29.31 -0.60 -8.45
C TYR A 38 -29.45 -0.13 -6.99
N ILE A 39 -28.56 -0.57 -6.09
CA ILE A 39 -28.60 -0.18 -4.68
C ILE A 39 -28.03 1.25 -4.53
N PRO A 40 -28.69 2.17 -3.80
CA PRO A 40 -28.24 3.56 -3.65
C PRO A 40 -26.94 3.73 -2.84
N TYR A 41 -26.36 2.65 -2.33
CA TYR A 41 -25.10 2.64 -1.59
C TYR A 41 -23.90 2.45 -2.52
N ASN A 42 -22.82 3.18 -2.26
CA ASN A 42 -21.57 3.03 -2.99
C ASN A 42 -20.86 1.75 -2.53
N VAL A 43 -21.09 0.65 -3.27
CA VAL A 43 -20.54 -0.68 -2.96
C VAL A 43 -19.02 -0.72 -3.19
N SER A 44 -18.46 0.25 -3.91
CA SER A 44 -17.02 0.39 -4.14
C SER A 44 -16.24 0.68 -2.85
N ILE A 45 -16.90 1.00 -1.72
CA ILE A 45 -16.25 0.97 -0.38
C ILE A 45 -15.66 -0.41 -0.05
N ILE A 46 -16.32 -1.50 -0.46
CA ILE A 46 -15.84 -2.87 -0.24
C ILE A 46 -14.57 -3.14 -1.06
N THR A 47 -14.53 -2.68 -2.32
CA THR A 47 -13.32 -2.78 -3.14
C THR A 47 -12.18 -1.94 -2.55
N GLY A 48 -12.47 -0.78 -1.96
CA GLY A 48 -11.51 0.05 -1.24
C GLY A 48 -10.87 -0.59 -0.03
N LEU A 49 -11.69 -1.23 0.81
CA LEU A 49 -11.20 -2.05 1.91
C LEU A 49 -10.28 -3.15 1.40
N GLY A 50 -10.64 -3.77 0.27
CA GLY A 50 -9.80 -4.76 -0.40
C GLY A 50 -8.44 -4.22 -0.85
N ILE A 51 -8.39 -3.03 -1.47
CA ILE A 51 -7.15 -2.35 -1.87
C ILE A 51 -6.27 -2.06 -0.65
N LEU A 52 -6.85 -1.57 0.44
CA LEU A 52 -6.14 -1.28 1.68
C LEU A 52 -5.53 -2.55 2.30
N TRP A 53 -6.31 -3.63 2.41
CA TRP A 53 -5.86 -4.90 2.95
C TRP A 53 -4.79 -5.57 2.06
N ALA A 54 -4.98 -5.51 0.74
CA ALA A 54 -4.00 -6.00 -0.22
C ALA A 54 -2.69 -5.22 -0.12
N GLY A 55 -2.76 -3.88 0.00
CA GLY A 55 -1.59 -3.03 0.22
C GLY A 55 -0.80 -3.43 1.48
N ILE A 56 -1.48 -3.56 2.62
CA ILE A 56 -0.85 -4.02 3.88
C ILE A 56 -0.20 -5.40 3.68
N GLY A 57 -0.89 -6.33 3.03
CA GLY A 57 -0.38 -7.66 2.73
C GLY A 57 0.90 -7.65 1.89
N ILE A 58 0.90 -6.91 0.77
CA ILE A 58 2.06 -6.74 -0.10
C ILE A 58 3.23 -6.12 0.66
N GLY A 59 2.99 -5.07 1.45
CA GLY A 59 4.02 -4.41 2.24
C GLY A 59 4.69 -5.37 3.22
N LEU A 60 3.92 -6.22 3.90
CA LEU A 60 4.43 -7.25 4.80
C LEU A 60 5.23 -8.32 4.04
N VAL A 61 4.69 -8.86 2.94
CA VAL A 61 5.34 -9.93 2.15
C VAL A 61 6.66 -9.45 1.57
N VAL A 62 6.70 -8.29 0.92
CA VAL A 62 7.92 -7.72 0.34
C VAL A 62 8.98 -7.50 1.41
N ARG A 63 8.59 -6.92 2.55
CA ARG A 63 9.51 -6.65 3.69
C ARG A 63 10.18 -7.92 4.19
N TYR A 64 9.39 -8.94 4.54
CA TYR A 64 9.94 -10.13 5.21
C TYR A 64 10.60 -11.12 4.24
N THR A 65 10.19 -11.11 2.96
CA THR A 65 10.86 -11.92 1.92
C THR A 65 12.24 -11.37 1.61
N ALA A 66 12.40 -10.04 1.59
CA ALA A 66 13.71 -9.42 1.40
C ALA A 66 14.69 -9.76 2.54
N VAL A 67 14.20 -9.81 3.79
CA VAL A 67 14.99 -10.24 4.96
C VAL A 67 15.37 -11.72 4.89
N LYS A 68 14.51 -12.58 4.32
CA LYS A 68 14.75 -14.02 4.21
C LYS A 68 15.88 -14.38 3.24
N LYS A 69 16.13 -13.55 2.23
CA LYS A 69 17.21 -13.76 1.23
C LYS A 69 18.61 -13.42 1.77
N GLY A 70 18.75 -12.78 2.93
CA GLY A 70 20.03 -12.52 3.59
C GLY A 70 20.45 -13.65 4.54
N ASP A 71 21.62 -14.23 4.29
CA ASP A 71 22.20 -15.44 4.87
C ASP A 71 22.36 -15.43 6.43
N PRO A 72 22.26 -16.57 7.16
CA PRO A 72 22.25 -16.60 8.63
C PRO A 72 23.57 -16.28 9.34
N SER A 73 24.72 -16.31 8.67
CA SER A 73 26.05 -16.07 9.26
C SER A 73 26.42 -14.58 9.38
N ALA A 74 25.77 -13.70 8.63
CA ALA A 74 25.94 -12.24 8.70
C ALA A 74 25.06 -11.56 9.77
N LYS A 75 24.13 -12.30 10.39
CA LYS A 75 23.07 -11.80 11.29
C LYS A 75 23.52 -11.31 12.67
N ARG A 76 24.76 -11.53 13.11
CA ARG A 76 25.23 -11.06 14.44
C ARG A 76 26.01 -9.75 14.39
N LEU A 77 26.67 -9.44 13.27
CA LEU A 77 27.32 -8.13 13.03
C LEU A 77 26.38 -7.13 12.32
N MET A 78 25.40 -7.60 11.54
CA MET A 78 24.39 -6.73 10.89
C MET A 78 23.34 -6.12 11.83
N VAL A 79 23.16 -6.64 13.05
CA VAL A 79 22.09 -6.16 13.95
C VAL A 79 22.36 -4.78 14.53
N GLU A 80 23.60 -4.31 14.55
CA GLU A 80 23.94 -2.94 14.99
C GLU A 80 23.99 -1.95 13.81
N GLU A 81 24.70 -2.27 12.72
CA GLU A 81 24.85 -1.32 11.60
C GLU A 81 23.69 -1.34 10.58
N GLN A 82 22.98 -2.47 10.39
CA GLN A 82 21.87 -2.51 9.43
C GLN A 82 20.52 -2.11 10.02
N ASP A 83 20.37 -2.00 11.34
CA ASP A 83 19.11 -1.53 11.92
C ASP A 83 18.95 -0.03 11.66
N GLU A 84 20.00 0.77 11.89
CA GLU A 84 20.04 2.18 11.48
C GLU A 84 19.92 2.34 9.96
N ARG A 85 20.66 1.53 9.18
CA ARG A 85 20.63 1.62 7.72
C ARG A 85 19.27 1.28 7.13
N ASN A 86 18.62 0.21 7.59
CA ASN A 86 17.26 -0.11 7.17
C ASN A 86 16.25 0.93 7.64
N LEU A 87 16.46 1.53 8.83
CA LEU A 87 15.64 2.63 9.29
C LEU A 87 15.74 3.81 8.31
N PHE A 88 16.95 4.19 7.89
CA PHE A 88 17.17 5.26 6.92
C PHE A 88 16.55 4.98 5.55
N ILE A 89 16.68 3.75 5.03
CA ILE A 89 16.04 3.36 3.75
C ILE A 89 14.52 3.47 3.87
N ARG A 90 13.94 3.03 4.99
CA ARG A 90 12.49 3.15 5.23
C ARG A 90 12.05 4.60 5.36
N TYR A 91 12.80 5.42 6.09
CA TYR A 91 12.51 6.85 6.22
C TYR A 91 12.57 7.54 4.86
N ARG A 92 13.57 7.25 4.04
CA ARG A 92 13.71 7.83 2.70
C ARG A 92 12.59 7.40 1.76
N ALA A 93 12.27 6.10 1.71
CA ALA A 93 11.17 5.58 0.90
C ALA A 93 9.81 6.13 1.36
N GLY A 94 9.60 6.19 2.69
CA GLY A 94 8.40 6.76 3.31
C GLY A 94 8.26 8.24 3.03
N TYR A 95 9.35 9.01 3.13
CA TYR A 95 9.38 10.44 2.84
C TYR A 95 9.01 10.74 1.39
N ARG A 96 9.56 9.99 0.42
CA ARG A 96 9.19 10.11 -1.00
C ARG A 96 7.70 9.82 -1.22
N ALA A 97 7.19 8.73 -0.65
CA ALA A 97 5.78 8.37 -0.77
C ALA A 97 4.86 9.42 -0.11
N PHE A 98 5.25 9.94 1.05
CA PHE A 98 4.51 10.97 1.77
C PHE A 98 4.37 12.26 0.96
N TRP A 99 5.45 12.71 0.32
CA TRP A 99 5.39 13.87 -0.58
C TRP A 99 4.42 13.65 -1.75
N VAL A 100 4.47 12.48 -2.38
CA VAL A 100 3.54 12.14 -3.46
C VAL A 100 2.09 12.12 -2.95
N ALA A 101 1.84 11.59 -1.75
CA ALA A 101 0.52 11.60 -1.13
C ALA A 101 0.02 13.02 -0.85
N ILE A 102 0.85 13.90 -0.27
CA ILE A 102 0.51 15.30 -0.01
C ILE A 102 0.13 16.01 -1.30
N VAL A 103 0.96 15.88 -2.35
CA VAL A 103 0.71 16.56 -3.62
C VAL A 103 -0.60 16.09 -4.24
N LEU A 104 -0.85 14.78 -4.25
CA LEU A 104 -2.10 14.21 -4.78
C LEU A 104 -3.32 14.70 -3.99
N VAL A 105 -3.28 14.63 -2.66
CA VAL A 105 -4.40 15.07 -1.81
C VAL A 105 -4.65 16.57 -1.98
N TYR A 106 -3.59 17.38 -2.07
CA TYR A 106 -3.71 18.82 -2.31
C TYR A 106 -4.42 19.11 -3.64
N VAL A 107 -4.01 18.46 -4.73
CA VAL A 107 -4.65 18.64 -6.06
C VAL A 107 -6.13 18.27 -6.00
N VAL A 108 -6.48 17.18 -5.33
CA VAL A 108 -7.88 16.74 -5.17
C VAL A 108 -8.69 17.73 -4.35
N LEU A 109 -8.15 18.22 -3.23
CA LEU A 109 -8.82 19.23 -2.40
C LEU A 109 -9.01 20.55 -3.14
N MET A 110 -8.01 20.99 -3.92
CA MET A 110 -8.12 22.18 -4.76
C MET A 110 -9.21 22.02 -5.81
N TRP A 111 -9.30 20.86 -6.46
CA TRP A 111 -10.38 20.59 -7.40
C TRP A 111 -11.75 20.65 -6.72
N PHE A 112 -11.90 20.03 -5.54
CA PHE A 112 -13.16 20.11 -4.78
C PHE A 112 -13.55 21.52 -4.43
N SER A 113 -12.59 22.34 -3.98
CA SER A 113 -12.83 23.74 -3.65
C SER A 113 -13.28 24.54 -4.88
N MET A 114 -12.62 24.36 -6.02
CA MET A 114 -12.99 25.04 -7.26
C MET A 114 -14.32 24.57 -7.84
N ALA A 115 -14.63 23.26 -7.74
CA ALA A 115 -15.91 22.71 -8.16
C ALA A 115 -17.07 23.21 -7.30
N ALA A 116 -16.85 23.35 -5.98
CA ALA A 116 -17.84 23.94 -5.06
C ALA A 116 -18.13 25.41 -5.37
N ASN A 117 -17.13 26.15 -5.86
CA ASN A 117 -17.26 27.54 -6.29
C ASN A 117 -17.79 27.69 -7.74
N GLY A 118 -18.19 26.60 -8.40
CA GLY A 118 -18.70 26.62 -9.77
C GLY A 118 -17.66 26.92 -10.85
N SER A 119 -16.38 26.99 -10.50
CA SER A 119 -15.28 27.28 -11.44
C SER A 119 -14.81 26.04 -12.21
N LEU A 120 -15.11 24.84 -11.70
CA LEU A 120 -14.79 23.56 -12.33
C LEU A 120 -16.03 22.65 -12.35
N PRO A 121 -16.12 21.70 -13.31
CA PRO A 121 -17.19 20.72 -13.32
C PRO A 121 -17.14 19.83 -12.06
N PRO A 122 -18.30 19.50 -11.47
CA PRO A 122 -18.35 18.59 -10.33
C PRO A 122 -17.84 17.21 -10.73
N ILE A 123 -17.05 16.60 -9.83
CA ILE A 123 -16.53 15.25 -10.03
C ILE A 123 -17.71 14.28 -9.87
N GLY A 124 -17.97 13.48 -10.90
CA GLY A 124 -18.96 12.40 -10.82
C GLY A 124 -18.56 11.33 -9.80
N LYS A 125 -19.55 10.63 -9.23
CA LYS A 125 -19.32 9.60 -8.18
C LYS A 125 -18.30 8.53 -8.59
N GLU A 126 -18.34 8.10 -9.85
CA GLU A 126 -17.40 7.13 -10.41
C GLU A 126 -15.97 7.67 -10.46
N LEU A 127 -15.78 8.91 -10.92
CA LEU A 127 -14.46 9.52 -11.02
C LEU A 127 -13.85 9.81 -9.64
N LEU A 128 -14.67 10.20 -8.67
CA LEU A 128 -14.28 10.38 -7.27
C LEU A 128 -13.65 9.10 -6.72
N TRP A 129 -14.27 7.95 -7.00
CA TRP A 129 -13.81 6.65 -6.55
C TRP A 129 -12.40 6.33 -7.06
N TYR A 130 -12.16 6.47 -8.37
CA TYR A 130 -10.84 6.23 -8.96
C TYR A 130 -9.78 7.19 -8.46
N ILE A 131 -10.13 8.46 -8.23
CA ILE A 131 -9.21 9.45 -7.65
C ILE A 131 -8.79 9.04 -6.25
N GLN A 132 -9.75 8.63 -5.39
CA GLN A 132 -9.46 8.17 -4.03
C GLN A 132 -8.59 6.91 -4.02
N ALA A 133 -8.90 5.93 -4.88
CA ALA A 133 -8.07 4.74 -5.05
C ALA A 133 -6.64 5.12 -5.50
N GLY A 134 -6.52 6.05 -6.44
CA GLY A 134 -5.22 6.58 -6.91
C GLY A 134 -4.40 7.24 -5.80
N CYS A 135 -5.04 8.03 -4.93
CA CYS A 135 -4.40 8.65 -3.75
C CYS A 135 -3.80 7.63 -2.77
N VAL A 136 -4.28 6.37 -2.78
CA VAL A 136 -3.72 5.29 -1.94
C VAL A 136 -2.68 4.48 -2.71
N VAL A 137 -3.01 4.04 -3.93
CA VAL A 137 -2.20 3.10 -4.71
C VAL A 137 -0.91 3.76 -5.21
N ILE A 138 -0.95 5.02 -5.64
CA ILE A 138 0.22 5.71 -6.20
C ILE A 138 1.31 5.93 -5.13
N PRO A 139 1.04 6.56 -3.95
CA PRO A 139 2.05 6.69 -2.90
C PRO A 139 2.57 5.35 -2.41
N PHE A 140 1.70 4.34 -2.28
CA PHE A 140 2.09 3.00 -1.86
C PHE A 140 3.04 2.33 -2.86
N SER A 141 2.79 2.48 -4.15
CA SER A 141 3.68 2.01 -5.21
C SER A 141 5.03 2.73 -5.18
N VAL A 142 5.04 4.06 -4.98
CA VAL A 142 6.27 4.85 -4.82
C VAL A 142 7.08 4.38 -3.62
N TYR A 143 6.42 4.05 -2.51
CA TYR A 143 7.07 3.49 -1.33
C TYR A 143 7.77 2.17 -1.65
N ILE A 144 7.05 1.20 -2.24
CA ILE A 144 7.61 -0.12 -2.56
C ILE A 144 8.76 0.00 -3.56
N ILE A 145 8.58 0.76 -4.64
CA ILE A 145 9.60 0.94 -5.67
C ILE A 145 10.83 1.60 -5.07
N SER A 146 10.66 2.69 -4.31
CA SER A 146 11.77 3.37 -3.64
C SER A 146 12.51 2.45 -2.67
N PHE A 147 11.77 1.65 -1.89
CA PHE A 147 12.33 0.69 -0.95
C PHE A 147 13.17 -0.38 -1.67
N VAL A 148 12.63 -0.98 -2.73
CA VAL A 148 13.33 -2.03 -3.50
C VAL A 148 14.53 -1.46 -4.26
N MET A 149 14.43 -0.25 -4.80
CA MET A 149 15.53 0.42 -5.49
C MET A 149 16.67 0.78 -4.53
N ASP A 150 16.35 1.41 -3.40
CA ASP A 150 17.35 1.79 -2.40
C ASP A 150 17.99 0.55 -1.75
N GLN A 151 17.29 -0.60 -1.71
CA GLN A 151 17.86 -1.88 -1.29
C GLN A 151 18.80 -2.51 -2.32
N LYS A 152 18.58 -2.30 -3.63
CA LYS A 152 19.41 -2.87 -4.71
C LYS A 152 20.66 -2.04 -5.03
N ARG A 153 20.63 -0.73 -4.74
CA ARG A 153 21.68 0.22 -5.12
C ARG A 153 22.86 0.25 -4.13
N ILE A 154 22.76 -0.50 -3.03
CA ILE A 154 23.72 -0.58 -1.93
C ILE A 154 24.06 -2.05 -1.72
#